data_AF-A0A1Y2UT40-F1
#
_entry.id   AF-A0A1Y2UT40-F1
#
_cell.length_a   1.000
_cell.length_b   1.000
_cell.length_c   1.000
_cell.angle_alpha   90.00
_cell.angle_beta   90.00
_cell.angle_gamma   90.00
#
_symmetry.space_group_name_H-M   'P 1'
#
loop_
_entity.id
_entity.type
_entity.pdbx_description
1 polymer ?
#
loop_
_entity_poly.entity_id
_entity_poly.type
_entity_poly.pdbx_seq_one_letter_code
_entity_poly.pdbx_strand_id
1 'polypeptide(L)'
;MPPKNKGGSRAKAAEPTKQEPPKKPQTIRELQWQYYYDTNPYQKAYEELGLNGMTPADRQAFLNQEYLKPGAAKTLSNKAQKELWKQLNEANVPLRSLPRPRDNQWGRDKNGRDIGDYTVEEYEAYEAKQFKLLSLQRKSWVFKNKRAKAKNGDRILSVVSGEPEKAFVCTEEDLEAERARRKEMAGLQQELYGVKTDPYALDPDWDDVVPIPQIEPDGALAAIAYPDEYAESMSYLRAVMAAKEYSPRCLRLTERIISLNPAHYTVWLYRFSIIEALNISIPDEIEWLNDISLTYIKNYQIWNHRQHLMDHYYPAIVTTPEVVAALVESERKFLEQMLSLDTKNYHVWSYRQYLVRKLGMWGLAERQSVERMIDDDVRNNSAWSHRFFLVFSDPSYTTPDSHATEHDPLIPADVIDREVEYAEEKIKLAPQNQSPWNYLKGVLVKGGRKLGTVRQFAEDFVENLGGPEEAEKVRSSHALDLLADIYKEAGETDKADLALRRLGEKWDRIRRGYWEYRRKLLNSATH
;
A
#
# COMPACT_ATOMS: atom_id res chain seq x y z
N MET A 1 -19.53 44.88 -102.00
CA MET A 1 -18.26 44.15 -102.24
C MET A 1 -17.43 44.22 -100.98
N PRO A 2 -16.93 43.10 -100.44
CA PRO A 2 -16.25 43.06 -99.15
C PRO A 2 -14.74 43.34 -99.28
N PRO A 3 -14.09 43.77 -98.18
CA PRO A 3 -12.68 43.46 -97.98
C PRO A 3 -12.33 42.89 -96.58
N LYS A 4 -11.54 41.81 -96.60
CA LYS A 4 -10.42 41.34 -95.74
C LYS A 4 -10.49 41.37 -94.19
N ASN A 5 -10.15 40.21 -93.60
CA ASN A 5 -9.21 40.04 -92.47
C ASN A 5 -8.70 38.57 -92.44
N LYS A 6 -7.40 38.30 -92.63
CA LYS A 6 -6.24 38.22 -91.68
C LYS A 6 -6.19 36.96 -90.79
N GLY A 7 -5.26 36.07 -91.16
CA GLY A 7 -4.32 35.28 -90.33
C GLY A 7 -4.80 34.58 -89.04
N GLY A 8 -4.68 33.25 -89.02
CA GLY A 8 -4.77 32.41 -87.81
C GLY A 8 -3.70 31.30 -87.83
N SER A 9 -2.99 31.17 -86.70
CA SER A 9 -1.74 30.44 -86.46
C SER A 9 -1.87 28.91 -86.35
N ARG A 10 -0.83 28.18 -86.78
CA ARG A 10 -0.58 26.76 -86.47
C ARG A 10 -0.52 26.53 -84.96
N ALA A 11 -1.39 25.66 -84.43
CA ALA A 11 -1.26 25.11 -83.09
C ALA A 11 -0.24 23.94 -83.11
N LYS A 12 0.78 24.03 -82.25
CA LYS A 12 1.74 22.96 -81.95
C LYS A 12 1.02 21.81 -81.23
N ALA A 13 1.39 20.57 -81.56
CA ALA A 13 1.02 19.38 -80.82
C ALA A 13 1.47 19.51 -79.36
N ALA A 14 0.59 19.13 -78.42
CA ALA A 14 0.92 19.05 -77.01
C ALA A 14 1.94 17.91 -76.78
N GLU A 15 3.04 18.24 -76.12
CA GLU A 15 4.00 17.25 -75.60
C GLU A 15 3.32 16.38 -74.55
N PRO A 16 3.67 15.08 -74.45
CA PRO A 16 3.16 14.22 -73.39
C PRO A 16 3.70 14.74 -72.04
N THR A 17 2.79 15.00 -71.12
CA THR A 17 3.10 15.31 -69.72
C THR A 17 4.00 14.19 -69.17
N LYS A 18 5.25 14.53 -68.84
CA LYS A 18 6.14 13.66 -68.06
C LYS A 18 5.40 13.31 -66.77
N GLN A 19 4.97 12.05 -66.63
CA GLN A 19 4.51 11.52 -65.36
C GLN A 19 5.65 11.68 -64.35
N GLU A 20 5.39 12.39 -63.26
CA GLU A 20 6.30 12.41 -62.11
C GLU A 20 6.60 10.97 -61.70
N PRO A 21 7.85 10.64 -61.33
CA PRO A 21 8.15 9.31 -60.82
C PRO A 21 7.22 9.01 -59.64
N PRO A 22 6.67 7.78 -59.54
CA PRO A 22 5.69 7.46 -58.51
C PRO A 22 6.28 7.80 -57.14
N LYS A 23 5.58 8.66 -56.38
CA LYS A 23 5.95 8.96 -55.00
C LYS A 23 6.02 7.63 -54.25
N LYS A 24 7.18 7.34 -53.65
CA LYS A 24 7.30 6.17 -52.79
C LYS A 24 6.26 6.28 -51.68
N PRO A 25 5.51 5.21 -51.38
CA PRO A 25 4.50 5.23 -50.34
C PRO A 25 5.19 5.55 -49.01
N GLN A 26 4.65 6.55 -48.31
CA GLN A 26 5.18 7.01 -47.02
C GLN A 26 4.52 6.29 -45.85
N THR A 27 3.33 5.74 -46.06
CA THR A 27 2.56 5.02 -45.04
C THR A 27 2.22 3.61 -45.47
N ILE A 28 1.92 2.73 -44.51
CA ILE A 28 1.47 1.36 -44.80
C ILE A 28 0.15 1.33 -45.56
N ARG A 29 -0.75 2.30 -45.30
CA ARG A 29 -1.98 2.48 -46.07
C ARG A 29 -1.66 2.79 -47.53
N GLU A 30 -0.77 3.73 -47.80
CA GLU A 30 -0.34 4.05 -49.17
C GLU A 30 0.34 2.86 -49.86
N LEU A 31 1.20 2.14 -49.14
CA LEU A 31 1.89 0.95 -49.66
C LEU A 31 0.90 -0.14 -50.06
N GLN A 32 -0.13 -0.37 -49.25
CA GLN A 32 -1.15 -1.37 -49.56
C GLN A 32 -2.04 -0.95 -50.73
N TRP A 33 -2.41 0.33 -50.84
CA TRP A 33 -3.10 0.86 -52.02
C TRP A 33 -2.24 0.72 -53.27
N GLN A 34 -0.93 0.95 -53.17
CA GLN A 34 0.00 0.69 -54.27
C GLN A 34 -0.02 -0.79 -54.67
N TYR A 35 0.13 -1.73 -53.73
CA TYR A 35 0.06 -3.16 -54.04
C TYR A 35 -1.29 -3.59 -54.63
N TYR A 36 -2.39 -2.99 -54.17
CA TYR A 36 -3.71 -3.20 -54.76
C TYR A 36 -3.74 -2.78 -56.23
N TYR A 37 -3.26 -1.57 -56.56
CA TYR A 37 -3.23 -1.11 -57.95
C TYR A 37 -2.21 -1.87 -58.81
N ASP A 38 -1.07 -2.27 -58.27
CA ASP A 38 -0.06 -3.07 -58.99
C ASP A 38 -0.61 -4.45 -59.37
N THR A 39 -1.47 -5.02 -58.53
CA THR A 39 -2.16 -6.30 -58.79
C THR A 39 -3.51 -6.14 -59.50
N ASN A 40 -3.98 -4.90 -59.67
CA ASN A 40 -5.20 -4.53 -60.39
C ASN A 40 -4.94 -3.34 -61.33
N PRO A 41 -4.12 -3.52 -62.37
CA PRO A 41 -3.51 -2.42 -63.13
C PRO A 41 -4.52 -1.50 -63.83
N TYR A 42 -5.71 -2.01 -64.16
CA TYR A 42 -6.77 -1.24 -64.84
C TYR A 42 -7.78 -0.60 -63.88
N GLN A 43 -7.74 -0.95 -62.59
CA GLN A 43 -8.69 -0.49 -61.59
C GLN A 43 -8.60 1.02 -61.36
N LYS A 44 -7.38 1.57 -61.30
CA LYS A 44 -7.17 3.01 -61.11
C LYS A 44 -7.74 3.83 -62.26
N ALA A 45 -7.49 3.40 -63.49
CA ALA A 45 -8.03 4.02 -64.70
C ALA A 45 -9.57 3.94 -64.75
N TYR A 46 -10.15 2.82 -64.30
CA TYR A 46 -11.60 2.69 -64.16
C TYR A 46 -12.18 3.67 -63.14
N GLU A 47 -11.54 3.83 -61.97
CA GLU A 47 -11.98 4.75 -60.91
C GLU A 47 -11.91 6.22 -61.35
N GLU A 48 -10.90 6.61 -62.15
CA GLU A 48 -10.68 7.99 -62.60
C GLU A 48 -11.48 8.35 -63.86
N LEU A 49 -11.59 7.45 -64.84
CA LEU A 49 -12.15 7.73 -66.17
C LEU A 49 -13.53 7.08 -66.41
N GLY A 50 -13.90 6.10 -65.59
CA GLY A 50 -15.05 5.22 -65.82
C GLY A 50 -14.86 4.30 -67.05
N LEU A 51 -15.71 3.27 -67.17
CA LEU A 51 -15.64 2.30 -68.28
C LEU A 51 -15.57 2.97 -69.65
N ASN A 52 -16.35 4.04 -69.86
CA ASN A 52 -16.47 4.72 -71.15
C ASN A 52 -15.24 5.59 -71.49
N GLY A 53 -14.45 6.01 -70.50
CA GLY A 53 -13.25 6.83 -70.68
C GLY A 53 -11.96 6.02 -70.89
N MET A 54 -11.99 4.71 -70.63
CA MET A 54 -10.86 3.81 -70.88
C MET A 54 -10.71 3.46 -72.37
N THR A 55 -9.49 3.16 -72.81
CA THR A 55 -9.25 2.65 -74.18
C THR A 55 -9.95 1.30 -74.38
N PRO A 56 -10.30 0.91 -75.62
CA PRO A 56 -10.92 -0.39 -75.88
C PRO A 56 -10.09 -1.58 -75.35
N ALA A 57 -8.76 -1.49 -75.42
CA ALA A 57 -7.86 -2.52 -74.92
C ALA A 57 -7.88 -2.60 -73.38
N ASP A 58 -7.76 -1.46 -72.70
CA ASP A 58 -7.77 -1.41 -71.22
C ASP A 58 -9.14 -1.82 -70.65
N ARG A 59 -10.23 -1.43 -71.33
CA ARG A 59 -11.59 -1.84 -70.98
C ARG A 59 -11.75 -3.35 -71.08
N GLN A 60 -11.26 -3.96 -72.16
CA GLN A 60 -11.32 -5.41 -72.35
C GLN A 60 -10.48 -6.13 -71.28
N ALA A 61 -9.28 -5.63 -70.98
CA ALA A 61 -8.41 -6.21 -69.97
C ALA A 61 -9.00 -6.10 -68.55
N PHE A 62 -9.62 -4.95 -68.20
CA PHE A 62 -10.37 -4.76 -66.96
C PHE A 62 -11.54 -5.75 -66.81
N LEU A 63 -12.37 -5.88 -67.86
CA LEU A 63 -13.49 -6.82 -67.84
C LEU A 63 -13.04 -8.28 -67.78
N ASN A 64 -11.93 -8.62 -68.45
CA ASN A 64 -11.33 -9.94 -68.38
C ASN A 64 -10.81 -10.24 -66.96
N GLN A 65 -10.29 -9.24 -66.26
CA GLN A 65 -9.80 -9.38 -64.89
C GLN A 65 -10.90 -9.80 -63.91
N GLU A 66 -12.15 -9.40 -64.12
CA GLU A 66 -13.30 -9.83 -63.30
C GLU A 66 -13.52 -11.36 -63.33
N TYR A 67 -13.12 -12.01 -64.43
CA TYR A 67 -13.20 -13.48 -64.56
C TYR A 67 -12.07 -14.25 -63.83
N LEU A 68 -11.09 -13.54 -63.25
CA LEU A 68 -10.07 -14.13 -62.37
C LEU A 68 -10.62 -14.43 -60.96
N LYS A 69 -11.78 -13.90 -60.60
CA LYS A 69 -12.44 -14.21 -59.33
C LYS A 69 -12.77 -15.70 -59.25
N PRO A 70 -12.65 -16.34 -58.06
CA PRO A 70 -12.87 -17.78 -57.93
C PRO A 70 -14.19 -18.24 -58.55
N GLY A 71 -14.11 -19.14 -59.54
CA GLY A 71 -15.28 -19.72 -60.22
C GLY A 71 -15.86 -18.90 -61.37
N ALA A 72 -15.47 -17.63 -61.56
CA ALA A 72 -16.03 -16.77 -62.59
C ALA A 72 -15.71 -17.26 -64.02
N ALA A 73 -14.45 -17.63 -64.31
CA ALA A 73 -14.06 -18.20 -65.61
C ALA A 73 -14.81 -19.48 -65.97
N LYS A 74 -15.29 -20.27 -64.99
CA LYS A 74 -16.04 -21.52 -65.24
C LYS A 74 -17.44 -21.27 -65.81
N THR A 75 -17.95 -20.05 -65.71
CA THR A 75 -19.24 -19.66 -66.34
C THR A 75 -19.12 -19.49 -67.85
N LEU A 76 -17.89 -19.41 -68.38
CA LEU A 76 -17.62 -19.27 -69.81
C LEU A 76 -17.48 -20.63 -70.49
N SER A 77 -17.81 -20.69 -71.79
CA SER A 77 -17.55 -21.87 -72.62
C SER A 77 -16.05 -22.16 -72.76
N ASN A 78 -15.66 -23.40 -73.05
CA ASN A 78 -14.25 -23.79 -73.23
C ASN A 78 -13.50 -22.93 -74.28
N LYS A 79 -14.20 -22.47 -75.32
CA LYS A 79 -13.64 -21.56 -76.33
C LYS A 79 -13.41 -20.16 -75.75
N ALA A 80 -14.38 -19.64 -75.02
CA ALA A 80 -14.28 -18.34 -74.36
C ALA A 80 -13.25 -18.32 -73.23
N GLN A 81 -13.05 -19.42 -72.51
CA GLN A 81 -11.98 -19.55 -71.51
C GLN A 81 -10.59 -19.49 -72.16
N LYS A 82 -10.36 -20.23 -73.26
CA LYS A 82 -9.08 -20.16 -74.00
C LYS A 82 -8.76 -18.75 -74.49
N GLU A 83 -9.78 -18.05 -75.00
CA GLU A 83 -9.64 -16.68 -75.48
C GLU A 83 -9.40 -15.70 -74.33
N LEU A 84 -10.11 -15.85 -73.20
CA LEU A 84 -9.88 -15.08 -71.97
C LEU A 84 -8.43 -15.20 -71.48
N TRP A 85 -7.89 -16.42 -71.39
CA TRP A 85 -6.52 -16.63 -70.94
C TRP A 85 -5.47 -16.06 -71.91
N LYS A 86 -5.73 -16.18 -73.21
CA LYS A 86 -4.89 -15.56 -74.24
C LYS A 86 -4.85 -14.03 -74.07
N GLN A 87 -6.01 -13.40 -73.95
CA GLN A 87 -6.12 -11.94 -73.82
C GLN A 87 -5.53 -11.42 -72.50
N LEU A 88 -5.71 -12.14 -71.39
CA LEU A 88 -5.09 -11.79 -70.10
C LEU A 88 -3.55 -11.87 -70.17
N ASN A 89 -3.01 -12.86 -70.89
CA ASN A 89 -1.58 -13.02 -71.07
C ASN A 89 -1.01 -11.93 -72.00
N GLU A 90 -1.70 -11.62 -73.11
CA GLU A 90 -1.31 -10.54 -74.03
C GLU A 90 -1.33 -9.16 -73.34
N ALA A 91 -2.26 -8.94 -72.41
CA ALA A 91 -2.36 -7.73 -71.60
C ALA A 91 -1.47 -7.75 -70.33
N ASN A 92 -0.68 -8.81 -70.09
CA ASN A 92 0.16 -8.98 -68.90
C ASN A 92 -0.59 -8.77 -67.56
N VAL A 93 -1.83 -9.22 -67.47
CA VAL A 93 -2.65 -9.05 -66.25
C VAL A 93 -2.19 -10.01 -65.16
N PRO A 94 -1.89 -9.54 -63.93
CA PRO A 94 -1.56 -10.41 -62.81
C PRO A 94 -2.68 -11.41 -62.50
N LEU A 95 -2.34 -12.71 -62.43
CA LEU A 95 -3.32 -13.78 -62.17
C LEU A 95 -3.84 -13.78 -60.72
N ARG A 96 -3.16 -13.10 -59.80
CA ARG A 96 -3.59 -12.91 -58.41
C ARG A 96 -3.78 -11.43 -58.15
N SER A 97 -5.03 -11.04 -57.89
CA SER A 97 -5.37 -9.69 -57.44
C SER A 97 -5.50 -9.65 -55.92
N LEU A 98 -4.98 -8.58 -55.31
CA LEU A 98 -5.29 -8.29 -53.92
C LEU A 98 -6.71 -7.70 -53.81
N PRO A 99 -7.45 -7.99 -52.73
CA PRO A 99 -8.73 -7.36 -52.48
C PRO A 99 -8.55 -5.86 -52.23
N ARG A 100 -9.60 -5.09 -52.50
CA ARG A 100 -9.62 -3.64 -52.23
C ARG A 100 -9.38 -3.38 -50.73
N PRO A 101 -8.39 -2.53 -50.36
CA PRO A 101 -8.18 -2.11 -48.98
C PRO A 101 -9.44 -1.48 -48.38
N ARG A 102 -9.65 -1.68 -47.08
CA ARG A 102 -10.73 -1.01 -46.32
C ARG A 102 -10.13 0.08 -45.44
N ASP A 103 -10.79 1.23 -45.39
CA ASP A 103 -10.28 2.39 -44.65
C ASP A 103 -10.11 2.12 -43.15
N ASN A 104 -10.98 1.29 -42.54
CA ASN A 104 -10.99 1.02 -41.09
C ASN A 104 -10.34 -0.30 -40.68
N GLN A 105 -9.50 -0.93 -41.53
CA GLN A 105 -8.99 -2.28 -41.23
C GLN A 105 -7.83 -2.33 -40.23
N TRP A 106 -7.13 -1.20 -40.02
CA TRP A 106 -5.88 -1.18 -39.25
C TRP A 106 -6.10 -0.95 -37.75
N GLY A 107 -7.19 -0.29 -37.38
CA GLY A 107 -7.45 0.11 -35.99
C GLY A 107 -6.59 1.29 -35.55
N ARG A 108 -6.59 1.54 -34.24
CA ARG A 108 -5.85 2.65 -33.62
C ARG A 108 -4.85 2.12 -32.60
N ASP A 109 -3.73 2.83 -32.46
CA ASP A 109 -2.77 2.57 -31.41
C ASP A 109 -3.21 3.15 -30.06
N LYS A 110 -2.38 2.96 -29.02
CA LYS A 110 -2.63 3.46 -27.66
C LYS A 110 -2.81 4.98 -27.53
N ASN A 111 -2.33 5.74 -28.51
CA ASN A 111 -2.45 7.21 -28.55
C ASN A 111 -3.61 7.67 -29.44
N GLY A 112 -4.36 6.73 -30.03
CA GLY A 112 -5.46 7.01 -30.94
C GLY A 112 -5.03 7.28 -32.38
N ARG A 113 -3.75 7.15 -32.74
CA ARG A 113 -3.28 7.27 -34.15
C ARG A 113 -3.73 6.05 -34.94
N ASP A 114 -4.23 6.25 -36.15
CA ASP A 114 -4.58 5.16 -37.04
C ASP A 114 -3.31 4.43 -37.48
N ILE A 115 -3.28 3.11 -37.31
CA ILE A 115 -2.10 2.30 -37.64
C ILE A 115 -1.82 2.34 -39.16
N GLY A 116 -2.83 2.60 -39.98
CA GLY A 116 -2.66 2.81 -41.42
C GLY A 116 -1.78 4.01 -41.77
N ASP A 117 -1.65 4.98 -40.86
CA ASP A 117 -0.82 6.18 -41.05
C ASP A 117 0.63 5.96 -40.60
N TYR A 118 1.02 4.75 -40.19
CA TYR A 118 2.40 4.41 -39.84
C TYR A 118 3.27 4.38 -41.10
N THR A 119 4.52 4.82 -40.98
CA THR A 119 5.56 4.52 -41.96
C THR A 119 5.75 3.01 -42.07
N VAL A 120 6.35 2.55 -43.17
CA VAL A 120 6.59 1.12 -43.39
C VAL A 120 7.45 0.55 -42.26
N GLU A 121 8.48 1.28 -41.85
CA GLU A 121 9.38 0.91 -40.75
C GLU A 121 8.67 0.91 -39.38
N GLU A 122 7.80 1.90 -39.11
CA GLU A 122 6.96 1.92 -37.90
C GLU A 122 6.02 0.71 -37.86
N TYR A 123 5.42 0.36 -39.00
CA TYR A 123 4.52 -0.78 -39.11
C TYR A 123 5.24 -2.13 -38.97
N GLU A 124 6.42 -2.29 -39.59
CA GLU A 124 7.27 -3.48 -39.41
C GLU A 124 7.66 -3.67 -37.94
N ALA A 125 8.02 -2.59 -37.24
CA ALA A 125 8.31 -2.65 -35.81
C ALA A 125 7.07 -3.01 -34.97
N TYR A 126 5.89 -2.49 -35.33
CA TYR A 126 4.61 -2.83 -34.71
C TYR A 126 4.26 -4.31 -34.91
N GLU A 127 4.35 -4.82 -36.14
CA GLU A 127 4.09 -6.21 -36.49
C GLU A 127 5.06 -7.16 -35.79
N ALA A 128 6.35 -6.82 -35.73
CA ALA A 128 7.35 -7.60 -35.00
C ALA A 128 7.00 -7.74 -33.50
N LYS A 129 6.50 -6.66 -32.87
CA LYS A 129 6.03 -6.70 -31.48
C LYS A 129 4.77 -7.57 -31.33
N GLN A 130 3.81 -7.48 -32.26
CA GLN A 130 2.64 -8.36 -32.26
C GLN A 130 3.02 -9.83 -32.40
N PHE A 131 3.89 -10.15 -33.35
CA PHE A 131 4.38 -11.52 -33.55
C PHE A 131 5.11 -12.05 -32.32
N LYS A 132 5.95 -11.22 -31.69
CA LYS A 132 6.62 -11.54 -30.44
C LYS A 132 5.62 -11.83 -29.32
N LEU A 133 4.60 -10.99 -29.17
CA LEU A 133 3.53 -11.19 -28.19
C LEU A 133 2.78 -12.51 -28.42
N LEU A 134 2.39 -12.82 -29.66
CA LEU A 134 1.75 -14.09 -30.03
C LEU A 134 2.63 -15.31 -29.72
N SER A 135 3.93 -15.21 -30.00
CA SER A 135 4.91 -16.26 -29.69
C SER A 135 5.02 -16.50 -28.19
N LEU A 136 5.09 -15.43 -27.38
CA LEU A 136 5.13 -15.52 -25.93
C LEU A 136 3.82 -16.08 -25.36
N GLN A 137 2.66 -15.65 -25.88
CA GLN A 137 1.35 -16.21 -25.52
C GLN A 137 1.28 -17.71 -25.79
N ARG A 138 1.79 -18.17 -26.94
CA ARG A 138 1.85 -19.60 -27.25
C ARG A 138 2.73 -20.35 -26.26
N LYS A 139 3.90 -19.81 -25.90
CA LYS A 139 4.79 -20.40 -24.88
C LYS A 139 4.14 -20.44 -23.50
N SER A 140 3.45 -19.38 -23.08
CA SER A 140 2.70 -19.33 -21.82
C SER A 140 1.58 -20.37 -21.80
N TRP A 141 0.83 -20.54 -22.89
CA TRP A 141 -0.18 -21.60 -23.02
C TRP A 141 0.43 -23.01 -22.88
N VAL A 142 1.60 -23.25 -23.49
CA VAL A 142 2.32 -24.52 -23.34
C VAL A 142 2.73 -24.74 -21.88
N PHE A 143 3.24 -23.71 -21.20
CA PHE A 143 3.57 -23.77 -19.77
C PHE A 143 2.34 -24.09 -18.92
N LYS A 144 1.20 -23.40 -19.11
CA LYS A 144 -0.03 -23.66 -18.35
C LYS A 144 -0.48 -25.11 -18.49
N ASN A 145 -0.43 -25.67 -19.70
CA ASN A 145 -0.73 -27.07 -19.92
C ASN A 145 0.27 -28.01 -19.25
N LYS A 146 1.58 -27.73 -19.35
CA LYS A 146 2.63 -28.50 -18.67
C LYS A 146 2.39 -28.54 -17.16
N ARG A 147 2.07 -27.39 -16.55
CA ARG A 147 1.81 -27.24 -15.12
C ARG A 147 0.53 -27.96 -14.69
N ALA A 148 -0.55 -27.85 -15.47
CA ALA A 148 -1.81 -28.57 -15.20
C ALA A 148 -1.60 -30.10 -15.23
N LYS A 149 -0.88 -30.60 -16.25
CA LYS A 149 -0.52 -32.01 -16.36
C LYS A 149 0.35 -32.50 -15.21
N ALA A 150 1.33 -31.69 -14.79
CA ALA A 150 2.15 -32.00 -13.63
C ALA A 150 1.32 -32.09 -12.33
N LYS A 151 0.38 -31.15 -12.13
CA LYS A 151 -0.55 -31.16 -10.97
C LYS A 151 -1.48 -32.38 -10.95
N ASN A 152 -1.91 -32.84 -12.13
CA ASN A 152 -2.76 -34.03 -12.27
C ASN A 152 -1.99 -35.36 -12.19
N GLY A 153 -0.66 -35.33 -12.14
CA GLY A 153 0.16 -36.54 -12.13
C GLY A 153 0.25 -37.24 -13.50
N ASP A 154 -0.07 -36.53 -14.58
CA ASP A 154 -0.04 -37.09 -15.93
C ASP A 154 1.39 -37.52 -16.32
N ARG A 155 1.48 -38.50 -17.22
CA ARG A 155 2.75 -39.03 -17.72
C ARG A 155 2.87 -38.86 -19.23
N ILE A 156 4.09 -38.61 -19.68
CA ILE A 156 4.50 -38.65 -21.07
C ILE A 156 4.50 -40.12 -21.50
N LEU A 157 3.74 -40.42 -22.56
CA LEU A 157 3.68 -41.75 -23.16
C LEU A 157 4.88 -41.93 -24.10
N SER A 158 5.50 -43.09 -24.04
CA SER A 158 6.52 -43.50 -25.01
C SER A 158 5.92 -43.51 -26.40
N VAL A 159 6.59 -42.87 -27.36
CA VAL A 159 6.20 -42.89 -28.77
C VAL A 159 6.34 -44.30 -29.37
N VAL A 160 7.12 -45.17 -28.74
CA VAL A 160 7.44 -46.53 -29.22
C VAL A 160 6.54 -47.59 -28.58
N SER A 161 6.38 -47.59 -27.27
CA SER A 161 5.60 -48.61 -26.55
C SER A 161 4.18 -48.16 -26.17
N GLY A 162 3.88 -46.86 -26.22
CA GLY A 162 2.63 -46.30 -25.71
C GLY A 162 2.50 -46.36 -24.18
N GLU A 163 3.53 -46.83 -23.48
CA GLU A 163 3.56 -46.95 -22.02
C GLU A 163 4.02 -45.65 -21.35
N PRO A 164 3.58 -45.36 -20.13
CA PRO A 164 3.95 -44.14 -19.41
C PRO A 164 5.43 -44.17 -18.97
N GLU A 165 6.24 -43.26 -19.52
CA GLU A 165 7.71 -43.28 -19.38
C GLU A 165 8.24 -42.22 -18.40
N LYS A 166 7.71 -40.98 -18.44
CA LYS A 166 8.17 -39.87 -17.57
C LYS A 166 6.99 -39.02 -17.08
N ALA A 167 7.01 -38.61 -15.81
CA ALA A 167 6.00 -37.69 -15.28
C ALA A 167 6.21 -36.26 -15.82
N PHE A 168 5.12 -35.50 -15.96
CA PHE A 168 5.24 -34.05 -16.13
C PHE A 168 5.75 -33.43 -14.83
N VAL A 169 6.79 -32.58 -14.93
CA VAL A 169 7.36 -31.85 -13.79
C VAL A 169 7.38 -30.36 -14.12
N CYS A 170 6.94 -29.52 -13.18
CA CYS A 170 7.09 -28.07 -13.25
C CYS A 170 8.14 -27.67 -12.21
N THR A 171 9.27 -27.14 -12.68
CA THR A 171 10.39 -26.72 -11.83
C THR A 171 10.26 -25.25 -11.40
N GLU A 172 11.07 -24.81 -10.44
CA GLU A 172 11.14 -23.38 -10.07
C GLU A 172 11.66 -22.53 -11.25
N GLU A 173 12.62 -23.05 -12.01
CA GLU A 173 13.11 -22.40 -13.24
C GLU A 173 11.99 -22.21 -14.27
N ASP A 174 11.06 -23.18 -14.39
CA ASP A 174 9.89 -23.03 -15.25
C ASP A 174 8.97 -21.89 -14.78
N LEU A 175 8.81 -21.72 -13.46
CA LEU A 175 7.99 -20.67 -12.86
C LEU A 175 8.63 -19.29 -13.06
N GLU A 176 9.94 -19.16 -12.80
CA GLU A 176 10.69 -17.92 -13.05
C GLU A 176 10.67 -17.52 -14.52
N ALA A 177 10.85 -18.49 -15.43
CA ALA A 177 10.75 -18.25 -16.86
C ALA A 177 9.34 -17.82 -17.28
N GLU A 178 8.29 -18.34 -16.64
CA GLU A 178 6.91 -17.88 -16.88
C GLU A 178 6.67 -16.48 -16.31
N ARG A 179 7.17 -16.14 -15.11
CA ARG A 179 7.08 -14.78 -14.55
C ARG A 179 7.74 -13.77 -15.49
N ALA A 180 8.95 -14.06 -15.96
CA ALA A 180 9.68 -13.20 -16.90
C ALA A 180 8.91 -13.04 -18.23
N ARG A 181 8.35 -14.14 -18.74
CA ARG A 181 7.54 -14.15 -19.96
C ARG A 181 6.28 -13.30 -19.82
N ARG A 182 5.56 -13.41 -18.71
CA ARG A 182 4.35 -12.61 -18.45
C ARG A 182 4.68 -11.13 -18.30
N LYS A 183 5.80 -10.79 -17.65
CA LYS A 183 6.29 -9.42 -17.58
C LYS A 183 6.60 -8.82 -18.96
N GLU A 184 7.25 -9.60 -19.82
CA GLU A 184 7.53 -9.20 -21.20
C GLU A 184 6.24 -9.04 -22.02
N MET A 185 5.29 -9.98 -21.88
CA MET A 185 3.98 -9.88 -22.50
C MET A 185 3.22 -8.63 -22.05
N ALA A 186 3.23 -8.31 -20.76
CA ALA A 186 2.59 -7.12 -20.21
C ALA A 186 3.20 -5.84 -20.79
N GLY A 187 4.53 -5.76 -20.88
CA GLY A 187 5.22 -4.64 -21.51
C GLY A 187 4.83 -4.47 -22.98
N LEU A 188 4.79 -5.56 -23.75
CA LEU A 188 4.34 -5.52 -25.14
C LEU A 188 2.87 -5.12 -25.27
N GLN A 189 1.98 -5.60 -24.39
CA GLN A 189 0.58 -5.21 -24.38
C GLN A 189 0.39 -3.72 -24.05
N GLN A 190 1.17 -3.19 -23.11
CA GLN A 190 1.16 -1.77 -22.79
C GLN A 190 1.68 -0.93 -23.95
N GLU A 191 2.75 -1.37 -24.63
CA GLU A 191 3.31 -0.66 -25.78
C GLU A 191 2.38 -0.66 -26.99
N LEU A 192 1.76 -1.80 -27.30
CA LEU A 192 0.89 -1.99 -28.46
C LEU A 192 -0.50 -1.41 -28.26
N TYR A 193 -1.08 -1.61 -27.07
CA TYR A 193 -2.51 -1.40 -26.82
C TYR A 193 -2.81 -0.52 -25.60
N GLY A 194 -1.79 -0.09 -24.85
CA GLY A 194 -2.00 0.69 -23.62
C GLY A 194 -2.61 -0.11 -22.47
N VAL A 195 -2.70 -1.44 -22.60
CA VAL A 195 -3.25 -2.31 -21.56
C VAL A 195 -2.24 -2.44 -20.43
N LYS A 196 -2.64 -2.05 -19.22
CA LYS A 196 -1.86 -2.27 -17.99
C LYS A 196 -2.29 -3.60 -17.40
N THR A 197 -1.32 -4.48 -17.14
CA THR A 197 -1.59 -5.77 -16.48
C THR A 197 -1.18 -5.70 -15.03
N ASP A 198 -2.10 -6.20 -14.22
CA ASP A 198 -2.10 -6.33 -12.78
C ASP A 198 -1.00 -7.32 -12.27
N PRO A 199 -0.12 -6.92 -11.34
CA PRO A 199 0.97 -7.75 -10.80
C PRO A 199 0.65 -9.20 -10.44
N TYR A 200 -0.46 -9.47 -9.74
CA TYR A 200 -0.85 -10.82 -9.35
C TYR A 200 -1.33 -11.63 -10.55
N ALA A 201 -1.95 -11.00 -11.55
CA ALA A 201 -2.29 -11.68 -12.81
C ALA A 201 -1.03 -12.12 -13.60
N LEU A 202 0.09 -11.41 -13.40
CA LEU A 202 1.39 -11.76 -13.98
C LEU A 202 2.14 -12.85 -13.21
N ASP A 203 1.72 -13.18 -12.00
CA ASP A 203 2.34 -14.22 -11.19
C ASP A 203 1.62 -15.57 -11.42
N PRO A 204 2.30 -16.60 -11.99
CA PRO A 204 1.68 -17.90 -12.15
C PRO A 204 1.21 -18.49 -10.81
N ASP A 205 1.80 -18.13 -9.68
CA ASP A 205 1.34 -18.60 -8.37
C ASP A 205 -0.10 -18.21 -8.05
N TRP A 206 -0.72 -17.29 -8.79
CA TRP A 206 -2.09 -16.83 -8.56
C TRP A 206 -3.08 -17.28 -9.64
N ASP A 207 -2.66 -18.13 -10.59
CA ASP A 207 -3.51 -18.63 -11.70
C ASP A 207 -4.78 -19.36 -11.25
N ASP A 208 -4.77 -19.97 -10.07
CA ASP A 208 -5.91 -20.70 -9.49
C ASP A 208 -6.88 -19.81 -8.69
N VAL A 209 -6.52 -18.54 -8.47
CA VAL A 209 -7.33 -17.60 -7.68
C VAL A 209 -8.09 -16.66 -8.61
N VAL A 210 -9.42 -16.66 -8.47
CA VAL A 210 -10.28 -15.68 -9.13
C VAL A 210 -10.46 -14.48 -8.19
N PRO A 211 -9.97 -13.27 -8.54
CA PRO A 211 -10.06 -12.11 -7.67
C PRO A 211 -11.51 -11.67 -7.44
N ILE A 212 -11.81 -11.20 -6.23
CA ILE A 212 -13.13 -10.67 -5.86
C ILE A 212 -13.03 -9.14 -5.75
N PRO A 213 -13.42 -8.36 -6.78
CA PRO A 213 -13.32 -6.89 -6.73
C PRO A 213 -14.28 -6.29 -5.69
N GLN A 214 -13.96 -5.10 -5.20
CA GLN A 214 -14.88 -4.33 -4.37
C GLN A 214 -15.90 -3.67 -5.29
N ILE A 215 -17.17 -3.98 -5.05
CA ILE A 215 -18.28 -3.41 -5.81
C ILE A 215 -19.03 -2.48 -4.86
N GLU A 216 -18.92 -1.17 -5.13
CA GLU A 216 -19.66 -0.15 -4.41
C GLU A 216 -20.95 0.18 -5.18
N PRO A 217 -22.07 0.44 -4.48
CA PRO A 217 -23.32 0.80 -5.13
C PRO A 217 -23.22 2.18 -5.81
N ASP A 218 -24.06 2.40 -6.82
CA ASP A 218 -24.19 3.71 -7.46
C ASP A 218 -24.53 4.79 -6.42
N GLY A 219 -23.76 5.88 -6.40
CA GLY A 219 -23.91 6.96 -5.43
C GLY A 219 -23.32 6.66 -4.04
N ALA A 220 -22.43 5.68 -3.92
CA ALA A 220 -21.71 5.41 -2.69
C ALA A 220 -21.07 6.68 -2.08
N LEU A 221 -21.37 6.93 -0.80
CA LEU A 221 -20.77 8.04 -0.07
C LEU A 221 -19.34 7.68 0.34
N ALA A 222 -18.43 8.64 0.18
CA ALA A 222 -17.01 8.49 0.50
C ALA A 222 -16.31 7.33 -0.26
N ALA A 223 -16.76 7.01 -1.47
CA ALA A 223 -16.07 6.11 -2.38
C ALA A 223 -14.62 6.60 -2.59
N ILE A 224 -13.66 5.74 -2.30
CA ILE A 224 -12.24 6.05 -2.45
C ILE A 224 -11.80 5.63 -3.85
N ALA A 225 -11.21 6.56 -4.60
CA ALA A 225 -10.54 6.25 -5.85
C ALA A 225 -9.19 5.55 -5.55
N TYR A 226 -9.25 4.26 -5.24
CA TYR A 226 -8.07 3.46 -4.89
C TYR A 226 -7.07 3.39 -6.06
N PRO A 227 -5.76 3.45 -5.79
CA PRO A 227 -4.77 3.06 -6.78
C PRO A 227 -5.00 1.61 -7.26
N ASP A 228 -4.82 1.35 -8.56
CA ASP A 228 -5.06 0.03 -9.17
C ASP A 228 -4.42 -1.11 -8.37
N GLU A 229 -3.17 -0.92 -7.94
CA GLU A 229 -2.42 -1.93 -7.20
C GLU A 229 -3.07 -2.27 -5.85
N TYR A 230 -3.59 -1.29 -5.13
CA TYR A 230 -4.29 -1.55 -3.87
C TYR A 230 -5.62 -2.24 -4.11
N ALA A 231 -6.39 -1.79 -5.12
CA ALA A 231 -7.65 -2.40 -5.50
C ALA A 231 -7.48 -3.87 -5.92
N GLU A 232 -6.44 -4.16 -6.69
CA GLU A 232 -6.05 -5.50 -7.12
C GLU A 232 -5.64 -6.36 -5.91
N SER A 233 -4.69 -5.91 -5.09
CA SER A 233 -4.23 -6.65 -3.91
C SER A 233 -5.40 -7.01 -3.00
N MET A 234 -6.30 -6.06 -2.75
CA MET A 234 -7.51 -6.28 -1.96
C MET A 234 -8.48 -7.26 -2.62
N SER A 235 -8.53 -7.34 -3.94
CA SER A 235 -9.38 -8.29 -4.65
C SER A 235 -8.91 -9.74 -4.50
N TYR A 236 -7.59 -9.94 -4.55
CA TYR A 236 -6.98 -11.23 -4.25
C TYR A 236 -7.13 -11.59 -2.77
N LEU A 237 -6.96 -10.62 -1.86
CA LEU A 237 -7.16 -10.82 -0.43
C LEU A 237 -8.57 -11.34 -0.13
N ARG A 238 -9.60 -10.69 -0.68
CA ARG A 238 -10.99 -11.12 -0.50
C ARG A 238 -11.21 -12.55 -1.01
N ALA A 239 -10.59 -12.92 -2.13
CA ALA A 239 -10.69 -14.27 -2.69
C ALA A 239 -10.07 -15.33 -1.75
N VAL A 240 -8.82 -15.13 -1.30
CA VAL A 240 -8.14 -16.12 -0.44
C VAL A 240 -8.75 -16.19 0.96
N MET A 241 -9.25 -15.07 1.49
CA MET A 241 -9.99 -15.05 2.75
C MET A 241 -11.31 -15.81 2.64
N ALA A 242 -12.06 -15.65 1.54
CA ALA A 242 -13.30 -16.39 1.30
C ALA A 242 -13.05 -17.90 1.20
N ALA A 243 -11.91 -18.30 0.60
CA ALA A 243 -11.47 -19.68 0.52
C ALA A 243 -10.86 -20.22 1.83
N LYS A 244 -10.64 -19.36 2.84
CA LYS A 244 -9.89 -19.66 4.07
C LYS A 244 -8.52 -20.30 3.78
N GLU A 245 -7.86 -19.80 2.75
CA GLU A 245 -6.53 -20.30 2.37
C GLU A 245 -5.48 -19.78 3.35
N TYR A 246 -4.65 -20.66 3.90
CA TYR A 246 -3.48 -20.26 4.69
C TYR A 246 -2.23 -20.83 4.03
N SER A 247 -1.49 -19.98 3.32
CA SER A 247 -0.35 -20.37 2.50
C SER A 247 0.75 -19.30 2.51
N PRO A 248 2.00 -19.66 2.16
CA PRO A 248 3.09 -18.69 2.07
C PRO A 248 2.81 -17.53 1.10
N ARG A 249 2.03 -17.76 0.02
CA ARG A 249 1.62 -16.68 -0.90
C ARG A 249 0.64 -15.71 -0.25
N CYS A 250 -0.26 -16.19 0.61
CA CYS A 250 -1.14 -15.32 1.40
C CYS A 250 -0.33 -14.48 2.39
N LEU A 251 0.71 -15.03 3.01
CA LEU A 251 1.58 -14.28 3.91
C LEU A 251 2.24 -13.09 3.19
N ARG A 252 2.82 -13.31 1.99
CA ARG A 252 3.37 -12.24 1.15
C ARG A 252 2.32 -11.22 0.71
N LEU A 253 1.10 -11.66 0.41
CA LEU A 253 -0.01 -10.76 0.07
C LEU A 253 -0.36 -9.84 1.25
N THR A 254 -0.46 -10.38 2.47
CA THR A 254 -0.75 -9.56 3.66
C THR A 254 0.35 -8.53 3.92
N GLU A 255 1.62 -8.91 3.75
CA GLU A 255 2.76 -7.99 3.84
C GLU A 255 2.64 -6.85 2.83
N ARG A 256 2.32 -7.14 1.56
CA ARG A 256 2.12 -6.11 0.54
C ARG A 256 1.00 -5.16 0.95
N ILE A 257 -0.15 -5.68 1.37
CA ILE A 257 -1.30 -4.84 1.74
C ILE A 257 -1.01 -3.99 2.98
N ILE A 258 -0.30 -4.53 3.97
CA ILE A 258 0.15 -3.79 5.15
C ILE A 258 1.08 -2.64 4.74
N SER A 259 1.98 -2.85 3.77
CA SER A 259 2.84 -1.77 3.24
C SER A 259 2.05 -0.64 2.56
N LEU A 260 0.85 -0.94 2.04
CA LEU A 260 -0.03 0.04 1.39
C LEU A 260 -0.98 0.70 2.39
N ASN A 261 -1.49 -0.05 3.37
CA ASN A 261 -2.41 0.41 4.38
C ASN A 261 -2.24 -0.39 5.69
N PRO A 262 -1.34 0.03 6.59
CA PRO A 262 -1.08 -0.67 7.85
C PRO A 262 -2.23 -0.52 8.85
N ALA A 263 -3.23 0.33 8.60
CA ALA A 263 -4.38 0.48 9.48
C ALA A 263 -5.48 -0.56 9.22
N HIS A 264 -5.36 -1.39 8.18
CA HIS A 264 -6.39 -2.36 7.81
C HIS A 264 -6.42 -3.57 8.76
N TYR A 265 -7.17 -3.46 9.86
CA TYR A 265 -7.21 -4.46 10.94
C TYR A 265 -7.56 -5.89 10.49
N THR A 266 -8.42 -6.07 9.49
CA THR A 266 -8.75 -7.40 8.97
C THR A 266 -7.55 -8.13 8.38
N VAL A 267 -6.62 -7.40 7.75
CA VAL A 267 -5.41 -7.98 7.14
C VAL A 267 -4.49 -8.51 8.22
N TRP A 268 -4.35 -7.79 9.33
CA TRP A 268 -3.56 -8.23 10.49
C TRP A 268 -4.13 -9.47 11.14
N LEU A 269 -5.45 -9.52 11.34
CA LEU A 269 -6.12 -10.71 11.87
C LEU A 269 -5.88 -11.93 10.97
N TYR A 270 -6.05 -11.75 9.66
CA TYR A 270 -5.82 -12.83 8.69
C TYR A 270 -4.35 -13.24 8.63
N ARG A 271 -3.41 -12.28 8.70
CA ARG A 271 -1.97 -12.55 8.79
C ARG A 271 -1.64 -13.42 10.00
N PHE A 272 -2.19 -13.08 11.17
CA PHE A 272 -2.02 -13.89 12.37
C PHE A 272 -2.57 -15.32 12.20
N SER A 273 -3.75 -15.48 11.59
CA SER A 273 -4.27 -16.83 11.27
C SER A 273 -3.36 -17.62 10.32
N ILE A 274 -2.70 -16.96 9.37
CA ILE A 274 -1.71 -17.61 8.49
C ILE A 274 -0.47 -18.04 9.28
N ILE A 275 0.03 -17.18 10.17
CA ILE A 275 1.18 -17.47 11.04
C ILE A 275 0.91 -18.72 11.89
N GLU A 276 -0.27 -18.79 12.51
CA GLU A 276 -0.68 -19.96 13.29
C GLU A 276 -0.80 -21.22 12.43
N ALA A 277 -1.48 -21.13 11.28
CA ALA A 277 -1.72 -22.29 10.42
C ALA A 277 -0.43 -22.86 9.80
N LEU A 278 0.55 -22.01 9.50
CA LEU A 278 1.83 -22.40 8.90
C LEU A 278 2.94 -22.62 9.93
N ASN A 279 2.68 -22.32 11.21
CA ASN A 279 3.65 -22.42 12.29
C ASN A 279 4.90 -21.56 12.00
N ILE A 280 4.70 -20.32 11.53
CA ILE A 280 5.79 -19.40 11.22
C ILE A 280 6.55 -19.04 12.49
N SER A 281 7.88 -18.90 12.39
CA SER A 281 8.74 -18.46 13.48
C SER A 281 8.30 -17.09 13.99
N ILE A 282 7.86 -17.03 15.25
CA ILE A 282 7.45 -15.77 15.88
C ILE A 282 8.64 -14.78 16.00
N PRO A 283 9.87 -15.19 16.35
CA PRO A 283 11.04 -14.30 16.26
C PRO A 283 11.21 -13.64 14.90
N ASP A 284 11.06 -14.38 13.81
CA ASP A 284 11.23 -13.86 12.44
C ASP A 284 10.11 -12.85 12.11
N GLU A 285 8.87 -13.14 12.53
CA GLU A 285 7.75 -12.20 12.38
C GLU A 285 7.93 -10.93 13.23
N ILE A 286 8.49 -11.03 14.43
CA ILE A 286 8.83 -9.86 15.27
C ILE A 286 9.89 -9.00 14.59
N GLU A 287 10.92 -9.62 14.01
CA GLU A 287 11.96 -8.91 13.26
C GLU A 287 11.36 -8.12 12.10
N TRP A 288 10.52 -8.76 11.28
CA TRP A 288 9.77 -8.08 10.22
C TRP A 288 8.88 -6.96 10.78
N LEU A 289 8.16 -7.21 11.88
CA LEU A 289 7.27 -6.23 12.50
C LEU A 289 8.02 -5.03 13.07
N ASN A 290 9.28 -5.18 13.50
CA ASN A 290 10.10 -4.07 13.98
C ASN A 290 10.30 -3.00 12.89
N ASP A 291 10.59 -3.42 11.65
CA ASP A 291 10.75 -2.51 10.52
C ASP A 291 9.45 -1.76 10.19
N ILE A 292 8.32 -2.48 10.20
CA ILE A 292 7.00 -1.88 9.99
C ILE A 292 6.66 -0.88 11.10
N SER A 293 7.00 -1.21 12.35
CA SER A 293 6.75 -0.36 13.52
C SER A 293 7.57 0.93 13.49
N LEU A 294 8.84 0.86 13.07
CA LEU A 294 9.71 2.04 12.91
C LEU A 294 9.26 2.93 11.76
N THR A 295 8.64 2.35 10.73
CA THR A 295 8.05 3.10 9.62
C THR A 295 6.73 3.78 10.02
N TYR A 296 5.89 3.08 10.78
CA TYR A 296 4.53 3.52 11.14
C TYR A 296 4.36 3.62 12.67
N ILE A 297 5.07 4.57 13.28
CA ILE A 297 5.20 4.67 14.74
C ILE A 297 3.89 4.86 15.52
N LYS A 298 2.80 5.30 14.87
CA LYS A 298 1.47 5.54 15.49
C LYS A 298 0.39 4.72 14.79
N ASN A 299 0.33 3.43 15.10
CA ASN A 299 -0.62 2.50 14.51
C ASN A 299 -1.10 1.47 15.56
N TYR A 300 -2.41 1.37 15.78
CA TYR A 300 -2.98 0.45 16.78
C TYR A 300 -2.77 -1.02 16.41
N GLN A 301 -2.91 -1.35 15.12
CA GLN A 301 -2.89 -2.72 14.64
C GLN A 301 -1.52 -3.37 14.81
N ILE A 302 -0.43 -2.62 14.64
CA ILE A 302 0.95 -3.09 14.88
C ILE A 302 1.11 -3.57 16.32
N TRP A 303 0.73 -2.75 17.29
CA TRP A 303 0.91 -3.08 18.71
C TRP A 303 -0.04 -4.18 19.17
N ASN A 304 -1.26 -4.22 18.62
CA ASN A 304 -2.18 -5.33 18.85
C ASN A 304 -1.67 -6.65 18.25
N HIS A 305 -1.16 -6.63 17.02
CA HIS A 305 -0.53 -7.81 16.40
C HIS A 305 0.66 -8.28 17.22
N ARG A 306 1.50 -7.36 17.70
CA ARG A 306 2.62 -7.69 18.59
C ARG A 306 2.15 -8.36 19.89
N GLN A 307 1.04 -7.93 20.49
CA GLN A 307 0.45 -8.62 21.65
C GLN A 307 -0.03 -10.04 21.30
N HIS A 308 -0.71 -10.22 20.16
CA HIS A 308 -1.13 -11.55 19.71
C HIS A 308 0.05 -12.50 19.51
N LEU A 309 1.15 -12.01 18.91
CA LEU A 309 2.40 -12.78 18.78
C LEU A 309 2.97 -13.18 20.16
N MET A 310 3.02 -12.24 21.11
CA MET A 310 3.48 -12.53 22.48
C MET A 310 2.59 -13.54 23.20
N ASP A 311 1.27 -13.40 23.09
CA ASP A 311 0.31 -14.29 23.74
C ASP A 311 0.39 -15.72 23.19
N HIS A 312 0.67 -15.85 21.88
CA HIS A 312 0.88 -17.14 21.24
C HIS A 312 2.24 -17.76 21.57
N TYR A 313 3.31 -16.95 21.57
CA TYR A 313 4.68 -17.45 21.69
C TYR A 313 5.10 -17.74 23.13
N TYR A 314 4.71 -16.90 24.08
CA TYR A 314 5.16 -16.99 25.46
C TYR A 314 4.88 -18.36 26.12
N PRO A 315 3.68 -18.98 25.98
CA PRO A 315 3.43 -20.31 26.54
C PRO A 315 4.39 -21.39 26.04
N ALA A 316 4.94 -21.25 24.83
CA ALA A 316 5.88 -22.21 24.26
C ALA A 316 7.31 -22.06 24.81
N ILE A 317 7.68 -20.87 25.31
CA ILE A 317 9.05 -20.58 25.76
C ILE A 317 9.19 -20.39 27.27
N VAL A 318 8.08 -20.27 28.02
CA VAL A 318 8.08 -19.94 29.46
C VAL A 318 8.91 -20.91 30.32
N THR A 319 9.05 -22.17 29.89
CA THR A 319 9.85 -23.19 30.58
C THR A 319 11.35 -23.12 30.26
N THR A 320 11.77 -22.22 29.37
CA THR A 320 13.17 -22.04 28.94
C THR A 320 13.63 -20.63 29.30
N PRO A 321 14.20 -20.42 30.52
CA PRO A 321 14.53 -19.10 31.04
C PRO A 321 15.47 -18.28 30.14
N GLU A 322 16.40 -18.93 29.46
CA GLU A 322 17.37 -18.30 28.57
C GLU A 322 16.69 -17.64 27.37
N VAL A 323 15.67 -18.30 26.80
CA VAL A 323 14.90 -17.77 25.66
C VAL A 323 14.01 -16.62 26.11
N VAL A 324 13.38 -16.73 27.29
CA VAL A 324 12.59 -15.64 27.87
C VAL A 324 13.48 -14.43 28.16
N ALA A 325 14.67 -14.63 28.72
CA ALA A 325 15.61 -13.56 29.01
C ALA A 325 16.10 -12.86 27.72
N ALA A 326 16.39 -13.62 26.65
CA ALA A 326 16.74 -13.06 25.36
C ALA A 326 15.59 -12.22 24.76
N LEU A 327 14.35 -12.71 24.87
CA LEU A 327 13.14 -12.04 24.40
C LEU A 327 12.87 -10.74 25.19
N VAL A 328 13.05 -10.76 26.52
CA VAL A 328 12.97 -9.56 27.36
C VAL A 328 13.99 -8.50 26.94
N GLU A 329 15.24 -8.91 26.69
CA GLU A 329 16.31 -7.99 26.30
C GLU A 329 16.07 -7.41 24.89
N SER A 330 15.63 -8.24 23.93
CA SER A 330 15.31 -7.77 22.59
C SER A 330 14.12 -6.81 22.58
N GLU A 331 13.04 -7.13 23.31
CA GLU A 331 11.87 -6.25 23.43
C GLU A 331 12.26 -4.94 24.10
N ARG A 332 13.00 -4.98 25.21
CA ARG A 332 13.46 -3.77 25.91
C ARG A 332 14.21 -2.83 24.98
N LYS A 333 15.20 -3.33 24.24
CA LYS A 333 15.97 -2.53 23.26
C LYS A 333 15.07 -1.93 22.20
N PHE A 334 14.14 -2.71 21.66
CA PHE A 334 13.23 -2.24 20.63
C PHE A 334 12.27 -1.15 21.15
N LEU A 335 11.73 -1.29 22.36
CA LEU A 335 10.88 -0.26 22.97
C LEU A 335 11.66 1.00 23.31
N GLU A 336 12.91 0.88 23.78
CA GLU A 336 13.80 2.03 23.98
C GLU A 336 14.06 2.77 22.66
N GLN A 337 14.28 2.04 21.56
CA GLN A 337 14.39 2.62 20.23
C GLN A 337 13.11 3.35 19.81
N MET A 338 11.93 2.73 19.97
CA MET A 338 10.65 3.37 19.64
C MET A 338 10.38 4.63 20.48
N LEU A 339 10.72 4.60 21.77
CA LEU A 339 10.57 5.76 22.66
C LEU A 339 11.61 6.85 22.39
N SER A 340 12.77 6.51 21.81
CA SER A 340 13.72 7.53 21.35
C SER A 340 13.18 8.37 20.17
N LEU A 341 12.25 7.80 19.37
CA LEU A 341 11.57 8.51 18.28
C LEU A 341 10.40 9.36 18.78
N ASP A 342 9.62 8.86 19.73
CA ASP A 342 8.55 9.61 20.40
C ASP A 342 8.43 9.14 21.86
N THR A 343 9.00 9.93 22.77
CA THR A 343 9.09 9.61 24.21
C THR A 343 7.73 9.53 24.90
N LYS A 344 6.66 10.00 24.24
CA LYS A 344 5.29 10.02 24.75
C LYS A 344 4.35 9.13 23.95
N ASN A 345 4.88 8.24 23.11
CA ASN A 345 4.07 7.32 22.32
C ASN A 345 3.21 6.40 23.20
N TYR A 346 1.91 6.66 23.22
CA TYR A 346 0.96 5.96 24.08
C TYR A 346 0.91 4.46 23.79
N HIS A 347 1.01 4.05 22.52
CA HIS A 347 0.95 2.64 22.16
C HIS A 347 2.15 1.87 22.70
N VAL A 348 3.35 2.46 22.58
CA VAL A 348 4.59 1.86 23.10
C VAL A 348 4.52 1.72 24.61
N TRP A 349 4.07 2.77 25.33
CA TRP A 349 3.93 2.71 26.79
C TRP A 349 2.88 1.67 27.24
N SER A 350 1.73 1.62 26.56
CA SER A 350 0.69 0.62 26.85
C SER A 350 1.21 -0.80 26.63
N TYR A 351 1.91 -1.05 25.52
CA TYR A 351 2.51 -2.33 25.22
C TYR A 351 3.63 -2.69 26.20
N ARG A 352 4.47 -1.72 26.60
CA ARG A 352 5.51 -1.90 27.61
C ARG A 352 4.92 -2.34 28.96
N GLN A 353 3.82 -1.74 29.41
CA GLN A 353 3.13 -2.19 30.62
C GLN A 353 2.54 -3.60 30.49
N TYR A 354 2.03 -3.96 29.30
CA TYR A 354 1.59 -5.32 29.02
C TYR A 354 2.76 -6.31 29.14
N LEU A 355 3.92 -6.01 28.54
CA LEU A 355 5.11 -6.85 28.60
C LEU A 355 5.65 -7.01 30.02
N VAL A 356 5.66 -5.93 30.81
CA VAL A 356 6.07 -6.00 32.22
C VAL A 356 5.24 -7.04 32.97
N ARG A 357 3.91 -7.04 32.79
CA ARG A 357 3.02 -8.05 33.40
C ARG A 357 3.26 -9.44 32.82
N LYS A 358 3.34 -9.55 31.49
CA LYS A 358 3.43 -10.82 30.76
C LYS A 358 4.73 -11.57 31.06
N LEU A 359 5.85 -10.85 31.08
CA LEU A 359 7.22 -11.38 31.22
C LEU A 359 7.82 -11.17 32.62
N GLY A 360 7.08 -10.56 33.55
CA GLY A 360 7.55 -10.33 34.92
C GLY A 360 8.70 -9.32 35.04
N MET A 361 8.73 -8.28 34.19
CA MET A 361 9.83 -7.31 34.11
C MET A 361 9.79 -6.22 35.21
N TRP A 362 9.45 -6.58 36.45
CA TRP A 362 9.31 -5.64 37.58
C TRP A 362 10.64 -5.19 38.18
N GLY A 363 11.74 -5.86 37.83
CA GLY A 363 13.05 -5.69 38.46
C GLY A 363 13.75 -4.36 38.19
N LEU A 364 14.93 -4.22 38.82
CA LEU A 364 15.76 -3.00 38.81
C LEU A 364 16.04 -2.45 37.41
N ALA A 365 16.30 -3.30 36.43
CA ALA A 365 16.66 -2.89 35.08
C ALA A 365 15.55 -2.06 34.42
N GLU A 366 14.28 -2.44 34.60
CA GLU A 366 13.15 -1.70 34.03
C GLU A 366 12.93 -0.36 34.74
N ARG A 367 13.07 -0.34 36.06
CA ARG A 367 13.04 0.89 36.86
C ARG A 367 14.15 1.87 36.43
N GLN A 368 15.39 1.40 36.28
CA GLN A 368 16.52 2.20 35.81
C GLN A 368 16.33 2.72 34.38
N SER A 369 15.72 1.94 33.49
CA SER A 369 15.38 2.39 32.14
C SER A 369 14.45 3.61 32.18
N VAL A 370 13.46 3.61 33.06
CA VAL A 370 12.50 4.72 33.21
C VAL A 370 13.09 5.90 33.97
N GLU A 371 13.95 5.65 34.96
CA GLU A 371 14.72 6.69 35.66
C GLU A 371 15.56 7.51 34.68
N ARG A 372 16.30 6.85 33.77
CA ARG A 372 17.05 7.54 32.71
C ARG A 372 16.16 8.46 31.88
N MET A 373 14.95 8.02 31.52
CA MET A 373 14.01 8.85 30.76
C MET A 373 13.50 10.06 31.56
N ILE A 374 13.35 9.93 32.88
CA ILE A 374 12.99 11.04 33.78
C ILE A 374 14.18 11.99 33.98
N ASP A 375 15.39 11.47 34.05
CA ASP A 375 16.60 12.29 34.16
C ASP A 375 16.85 13.10 32.89
N ASP A 376 16.60 12.52 31.71
CA ASP A 376 16.68 13.20 30.42
C ASP A 376 15.58 14.27 30.25
N ASP A 377 14.34 13.95 30.63
CA ASP A 377 13.23 14.91 30.67
C ASP A 377 12.35 14.70 31.91
N VAL A 378 12.58 15.50 32.95
CA VAL A 378 11.82 15.45 34.19
C VAL A 378 10.33 15.76 33.99
N ARG A 379 9.93 16.38 32.86
CA ARG A 379 8.53 16.67 32.50
C ARG A 379 7.87 15.54 31.71
N ASN A 380 8.56 14.42 31.48
CA ASN A 380 7.98 13.28 30.78
C ASN A 380 6.95 12.55 31.66
N ASN A 381 5.70 13.00 31.58
CA ASN A 381 4.59 12.42 32.34
C ASN A 381 4.38 10.93 32.08
N SER A 382 4.68 10.44 30.87
CA SER A 382 4.53 9.01 30.54
C SER A 382 5.54 8.16 31.32
N ALA A 383 6.78 8.64 31.45
CA ALA A 383 7.79 7.98 32.27
C ALA A 383 7.42 8.00 33.76
N TRP A 384 6.91 9.12 34.29
CA TRP A 384 6.38 9.18 35.66
C TRP A 384 5.20 8.22 35.89
N SER A 385 4.28 8.15 34.93
CA SER A 385 3.15 7.23 35.00
C SER A 385 3.60 5.77 34.96
N HIS A 386 4.60 5.44 34.14
CA HIS A 386 5.15 4.09 34.08
C HIS A 386 5.94 3.74 35.34
N ARG A 387 6.71 4.68 35.92
CA ARG A 387 7.35 4.49 37.23
C ARG A 387 6.32 4.17 38.30
N PHE A 388 5.22 4.92 38.33
CA PHE A 388 4.14 4.70 39.30
C PHE A 388 3.56 3.29 39.15
N PHE A 389 3.27 2.88 37.91
CA PHE A 389 2.83 1.53 37.59
C PHE A 389 3.85 0.47 38.05
N LEU A 390 5.13 0.63 37.74
CA LEU A 390 6.17 -0.35 38.14
C LEU A 390 6.23 -0.53 39.65
N VAL A 391 6.22 0.57 40.40
CA VAL A 391 6.37 0.51 41.86
C VAL A 391 5.09 0.02 42.53
N PHE A 392 3.93 0.48 42.08
CA PHE A 392 2.64 0.25 42.75
C PHE A 392 1.76 -0.80 42.07
N SER A 393 2.34 -1.65 41.23
CA SER A 393 1.67 -2.83 40.67
C SER A 393 2.56 -4.08 40.63
N ASP A 394 3.71 -4.06 41.33
CA ASP A 394 4.59 -5.22 41.47
C ASP A 394 3.91 -6.32 42.32
N PRO A 395 3.64 -7.51 41.76
CA PRO A 395 2.90 -8.57 42.46
C PRO A 395 3.62 -9.12 43.69
N SER A 396 4.91 -8.82 43.89
CA SER A 396 5.67 -9.30 45.06
C SER A 396 5.28 -8.59 46.36
N TYR A 397 4.70 -7.39 46.29
CA TYR A 397 4.35 -6.60 47.47
C TYR A 397 3.13 -5.67 47.27
N THR A 398 2.29 -5.93 46.26
CA THR A 398 1.07 -5.15 46.02
C THR A 398 -0.17 -6.04 45.97
N THR A 399 -1.30 -5.46 46.35
CA THR A 399 -2.60 -6.13 46.27
C THR A 399 -3.09 -6.13 44.82
N PRO A 400 -3.43 -7.30 44.25
CA PRO A 400 -3.99 -7.37 42.89
C PRO A 400 -5.21 -6.46 42.74
N ASP A 401 -5.28 -5.76 41.61
CA ASP A 401 -6.36 -4.85 41.24
C ASP A 401 -6.61 -3.67 42.21
N SER A 402 -5.66 -3.40 43.13
CA SER A 402 -5.76 -2.22 43.99
C SER A 402 -5.78 -0.94 43.16
N HIS A 403 -6.76 -0.09 43.42
CA HIS A 403 -6.97 1.14 42.68
C HIS A 403 -5.76 2.09 42.84
N ALA A 404 -5.46 2.87 41.81
CA ALA A 404 -4.33 3.81 41.84
C ALA A 404 -4.49 4.93 42.90
N THR A 405 -5.72 5.16 43.38
CA THR A 405 -6.06 6.22 44.33
C THR A 405 -6.50 5.69 45.71
N GLU A 406 -6.15 4.45 46.04
CA GLU A 406 -6.43 3.88 47.36
C GLU A 406 -5.16 3.38 48.04
N HIS A 407 -5.17 3.43 49.36
CA HIS A 407 -4.10 2.88 50.18
C HIS A 407 -4.01 1.36 49.99
N ASP A 408 -2.79 0.87 49.79
CA ASP A 408 -2.50 -0.57 49.76
C ASP A 408 -1.53 -0.92 50.90
N PRO A 409 -2.01 -1.62 51.94
CA PRO A 409 -1.22 -1.91 53.14
C PRO A 409 -0.07 -2.90 52.90
N LEU A 410 -0.01 -3.58 51.74
CA LEU A 410 1.08 -4.50 51.43
C LEU A 410 2.35 -3.78 50.99
N ILE A 411 2.26 -2.50 50.59
CA ILE A 411 3.43 -1.76 50.12
C ILE A 411 4.38 -1.48 51.30
N PRO A 412 5.65 -1.89 51.23
CA PRO A 412 6.62 -1.67 52.30
C PRO A 412 6.88 -0.18 52.56
N ALA A 413 7.04 0.17 53.83
CA ALA A 413 7.27 1.57 54.24
C ALA A 413 8.53 2.17 53.61
N ASP A 414 9.62 1.39 53.48
CA ASP A 414 10.87 1.80 52.87
C ASP A 414 10.73 2.08 51.36
N VAL A 415 9.81 1.39 50.67
CA VAL A 415 9.47 1.71 49.28
C VAL A 415 8.77 3.06 49.20
N ILE A 416 7.83 3.35 50.11
CA ILE A 416 7.14 4.64 50.17
C ILE A 416 8.15 5.76 50.45
N ASP A 417 9.00 5.59 51.46
CA ASP A 417 9.98 6.61 51.86
C ASP A 417 10.95 6.91 50.71
N ARG A 418 11.46 5.87 50.02
CA ARG A 418 12.29 6.02 48.81
C ARG A 418 11.57 6.81 47.70
N GLU A 419 10.30 6.51 47.44
CA GLU A 419 9.55 7.19 46.37
C GLU A 419 9.17 8.64 46.71
N VAL A 420 8.95 8.95 47.99
CA VAL A 420 8.79 10.33 48.47
C VAL A 420 10.09 11.10 48.23
N GLU A 421 11.23 10.58 48.70
CA GLU A 421 12.55 11.21 48.52
C GLU A 421 12.86 11.43 47.03
N TYR A 422 12.60 10.44 46.18
CA TYR A 422 12.80 10.54 44.74
C TYR A 422 11.94 11.66 44.13
N ALA A 423 10.66 11.73 44.50
CA ALA A 423 9.77 12.78 43.99
C ALA A 423 10.23 14.18 44.44
N GLU A 424 10.60 14.34 45.71
CA GLU A 424 11.10 15.61 46.25
C GLU A 424 12.39 16.06 45.56
N GLU A 425 13.33 15.13 45.30
CA GLU A 425 14.54 15.40 44.53
C GLU A 425 14.21 15.96 43.14
N LYS A 426 13.33 15.29 42.39
CA LYS A 426 12.99 15.72 41.03
C LYS A 426 12.13 16.99 41.00
N ILE A 427 11.31 17.23 42.02
CA ILE A 427 10.56 18.50 42.17
C ILE A 427 11.53 19.68 42.28
N LYS A 428 12.63 19.55 43.05
CA LYS A 428 13.62 20.63 43.21
C LYS A 428 14.24 21.05 41.87
N LEU A 429 14.38 20.13 40.92
CA LEU A 429 14.90 20.41 39.57
C LEU A 429 13.94 21.25 38.71
N ALA A 430 12.63 21.02 38.85
CA ALA A 430 11.61 21.75 38.10
C ALA A 430 10.37 22.00 38.95
N PRO A 431 10.38 22.99 39.88
CA PRO A 431 9.33 23.15 40.87
C PRO A 431 7.92 23.35 40.30
N GLN A 432 7.81 23.97 39.12
CA GLN A 432 6.54 24.22 38.44
C GLN A 432 6.09 23.06 37.53
N ASN A 433 6.80 21.92 37.51
CA ASN A 433 6.41 20.74 36.75
C ASN A 433 5.37 19.91 37.49
N GLN A 434 4.18 19.74 36.92
CA GLN A 434 3.08 19.03 37.58
C GLN A 434 3.32 17.53 37.81
N SER A 435 4.05 16.85 36.91
CA SER A 435 4.18 15.39 36.94
C SER A 435 4.73 14.84 38.27
N PRO A 436 5.87 15.32 38.81
CA PRO A 436 6.40 14.81 40.07
C PRO A 436 5.55 15.21 41.28
N TRP A 437 4.80 16.32 41.25
CA TRP A 437 3.83 16.65 42.31
C TRP A 437 2.65 15.68 42.33
N ASN A 438 2.11 15.35 41.16
CA ASN A 438 1.06 14.34 41.03
C ASN A 438 1.57 12.97 41.49
N TYR A 439 2.81 12.62 41.12
CA TYR A 439 3.47 11.39 41.57
C TYR A 439 3.59 11.34 43.09
N LEU A 440 4.13 12.40 43.72
CA LEU A 440 4.27 12.51 45.18
C LEU A 440 2.93 12.30 45.88
N LYS A 441 1.87 12.98 45.41
CA LYS A 441 0.51 12.80 45.97
C LYS A 441 0.04 11.35 45.84
N GLY A 442 0.28 10.71 44.69
CA GLY A 442 -0.03 9.30 44.48
C GLY A 442 0.72 8.38 45.44
N VAL A 443 2.02 8.60 45.64
CA VAL A 443 2.85 7.82 46.58
C VAL A 443 2.29 7.89 48.00
N LEU A 444 1.95 9.10 48.46
CA LEU A 444 1.38 9.30 49.81
C LEU A 444 0.03 8.59 49.97
N VAL A 445 -0.84 8.68 48.96
CA VAL A 445 -2.13 7.97 48.96
C VAL A 445 -1.93 6.45 48.99
N LYS A 446 -1.09 5.91 48.10
CA LYS A 446 -0.79 4.46 48.06
C LYS A 446 -0.19 3.97 49.36
N GLY A 447 0.69 4.74 49.99
CA GLY A 447 1.32 4.42 51.27
C GLY A 447 0.50 4.76 52.52
N GLY A 448 -0.74 5.27 52.36
CA GLY A 448 -1.59 5.64 53.49
C GLY A 448 -0.98 6.74 54.38
N ARG A 449 -0.10 7.57 53.82
CA ARG A 449 0.58 8.66 54.53
C ARG A 449 -0.27 9.92 54.46
N LYS A 450 -0.37 10.64 55.58
CA LYS A 450 -1.01 11.95 55.63
C LYS A 450 -0.26 12.94 54.74
N LEU A 451 -0.99 13.82 54.05
CA LEU A 451 -0.37 14.83 53.18
C LEU A 451 0.51 15.79 53.98
N GLY A 452 0.16 16.06 55.23
CA GLY A 452 0.95 16.90 56.13
C GLY A 452 2.39 16.42 56.37
N THR A 453 2.74 15.17 56.05
CA THR A 453 4.12 14.66 56.15
C THR A 453 5.11 15.41 55.25
N VAL A 454 4.64 15.97 54.14
CA VAL A 454 5.46 16.75 53.19
C VAL A 454 5.19 18.26 53.28
N ARG A 455 4.56 18.72 54.38
CA ARG A 455 4.20 20.13 54.57
C ARG A 455 5.41 21.05 54.46
N GLN A 456 6.48 20.77 55.22
CA GLN A 456 7.67 21.61 55.25
C GLN A 456 8.29 21.73 53.86
N PHE A 457 8.40 20.61 53.14
CA PHE A 457 8.89 20.59 51.77
C PHE A 457 8.03 21.44 50.83
N ALA A 458 6.70 21.36 50.92
CA ALA A 458 5.81 22.17 50.09
C ALA A 458 5.86 23.67 50.45
N GLU A 459 6.01 24.02 51.73
CA GLU A 459 6.13 25.40 52.22
C GLU A 459 7.39 26.09 51.69
N ASP A 460 8.48 25.36 51.43
CA ASP A 460 9.71 25.92 50.85
C ASP A 460 9.47 26.60 49.48
N PHE A 461 8.40 26.26 48.77
CA PHE A 461 8.08 26.85 47.46
C PHE A 461 7.16 28.06 47.53
N VAL A 462 6.74 28.50 48.73
CA VAL A 462 5.77 29.57 48.94
C VAL A 462 6.27 30.53 50.02
N GLU A 463 6.53 31.79 49.65
CA GLU A 463 6.97 32.85 50.56
C GLU A 463 5.96 34.01 50.59
N ASN A 464 5.65 34.51 51.79
CA ASN A 464 4.77 35.66 52.04
C ASN A 464 3.39 35.58 51.35
N LEU A 465 2.77 34.39 51.32
CA LEU A 465 1.44 34.20 50.76
C LEU A 465 0.40 35.13 51.41
N GLY A 466 -0.32 35.90 50.61
CA GLY A 466 -1.31 36.88 51.09
C GLY A 466 -0.71 38.19 51.61
N GLY A 467 0.61 38.38 51.54
CA GLY A 467 1.28 39.65 51.81
C GLY A 467 1.11 40.67 50.67
N PRO A 468 1.83 41.82 50.74
CA PRO A 468 1.89 42.78 49.64
C PRO A 468 2.29 42.09 48.32
N GLU A 469 1.72 42.53 47.20
CA GLU A 469 1.83 41.83 45.92
C GLU A 469 3.28 41.57 45.46
N GLU A 470 4.17 42.53 45.74
CA GLU A 470 5.60 42.48 45.44
C GLU A 470 6.41 41.55 46.36
N ALA A 471 5.88 41.22 47.54
CA ALA A 471 6.53 40.37 48.52
C ALA A 471 6.14 38.89 48.39
N GLU A 472 4.97 38.60 47.81
CA GLU A 472 4.46 37.25 47.60
C GLU A 472 5.20 36.54 46.46
N LYS A 473 5.93 35.46 46.80
CA LYS A 473 6.68 34.64 45.85
C LYS A 473 6.22 33.19 45.93
N VAL A 474 5.65 32.70 44.85
CA VAL A 474 5.28 31.28 44.70
C VAL A 474 6.12 30.69 43.57
N ARG A 475 7.05 29.80 43.94
CA ARG A 475 7.92 29.08 42.98
C ARG A 475 7.21 27.90 42.33
N SER A 476 6.13 27.42 42.94
CA SER A 476 5.29 26.35 42.41
C SER A 476 3.82 26.54 42.77
N SER A 477 2.96 26.73 41.77
CA SER A 477 1.51 26.71 41.98
C SER A 477 1.00 25.31 42.35
N HIS A 478 1.74 24.25 42.02
CA HIS A 478 1.42 22.88 42.43
C HIS A 478 1.73 22.62 43.91
N ALA A 479 2.80 23.22 44.45
CA ALA A 479 3.04 23.23 45.89
C ALA A 479 1.89 23.95 46.62
N LEU A 480 1.44 25.11 46.10
CA LEU A 480 0.34 25.86 46.68
C LEU A 480 -1.00 25.10 46.67
N ASP A 481 -1.26 24.33 45.61
CA ASP A 481 -2.40 23.41 45.51
C ASP A 481 -2.33 22.29 46.57
N LEU A 482 -1.16 21.64 46.70
CA LEU A 482 -0.93 20.63 47.73
C LEU A 482 -1.08 21.21 49.15
N LEU A 483 -0.55 22.41 49.40
CA LEU A 483 -0.68 23.10 50.67
C LEU A 483 -2.14 23.38 51.04
N ALA A 484 -3.00 23.70 50.07
CA ALA A 484 -4.42 23.87 50.34
C ALA A 484 -5.06 22.58 50.89
N ASP A 485 -4.70 21.41 50.34
CA ASP A 485 -5.15 20.11 50.86
C ASP A 485 -4.53 19.80 52.24
N ILE A 486 -3.24 20.10 52.44
CA ILE A 486 -2.55 19.93 53.73
C ILE A 486 -3.18 20.79 54.83
N TYR A 487 -3.43 22.07 54.56
CA TYR A 487 -4.08 22.97 55.51
C TYR A 487 -5.50 22.52 55.83
N LYS A 488 -6.24 22.03 54.84
CA LYS A 488 -7.55 21.43 55.07
C LYS A 488 -7.46 20.19 55.97
N GLU A 489 -6.52 19.26 55.69
CA GLU A 489 -6.29 18.06 56.51
C GLU A 489 -5.91 18.42 57.96
N ALA A 490 -5.19 19.53 58.16
CA ALA A 490 -4.81 20.05 59.48
C ALA A 490 -5.90 20.88 60.18
N GLY A 491 -7.04 21.16 59.54
CA GLY A 491 -8.09 22.03 60.08
C GLY A 491 -7.77 23.54 60.01
N GLU A 492 -6.73 23.94 59.28
CA GLU A 492 -6.31 25.33 59.06
C GLU A 492 -7.10 25.96 57.90
N THR A 493 -8.44 26.00 58.00
CA THR A 493 -9.35 26.38 56.91
C THR A 493 -9.06 27.77 56.31
N ASP A 494 -8.67 28.74 57.13
CA ASP A 494 -8.34 30.10 56.64
C ASP A 494 -7.11 30.10 55.71
N LYS A 495 -6.10 29.29 56.03
CA LYS A 495 -4.92 29.14 55.17
C LYS A 495 -5.24 28.34 53.91
N ALA A 496 -6.08 27.33 54.01
CA ALA A 496 -6.57 26.58 52.85
C ALA A 496 -7.35 27.50 51.89
N ASP A 497 -8.27 28.33 52.41
CA ASP A 497 -9.01 29.32 51.60
C ASP A 497 -8.07 30.34 50.96
N LEU A 498 -7.10 30.85 51.73
CA LEU A 498 -6.09 31.78 51.23
C LEU A 498 -5.31 31.17 50.06
N ALA A 499 -4.79 29.95 50.20
CA ALA A 499 -4.06 29.26 49.14
C ALA A 499 -4.88 29.12 47.86
N LEU A 500 -6.11 28.60 47.97
CA LEU A 500 -7.02 28.44 46.83
C LEU A 500 -7.41 29.79 46.20
N ARG A 501 -7.61 30.83 47.01
CA ARG A 501 -7.91 32.18 46.53
C ARG A 501 -6.75 32.75 45.73
N ARG A 502 -5.51 32.63 46.24
CA ARG A 502 -4.31 33.11 45.55
C ARG A 502 -4.00 32.33 44.27
N LEU A 503 -4.32 31.04 44.20
CA LEU A 503 -4.31 30.26 42.96
C LEU A 503 -5.25 30.89 41.91
N GLY A 504 -6.51 31.15 42.25
CA GLY A 504 -7.47 31.76 41.32
C GLY A 504 -7.19 33.22 40.95
N GLU A 505 -6.64 34.01 41.87
CA GLU A 505 -6.39 35.44 41.67
C GLU A 505 -5.07 35.77 40.98
N LYS A 506 -4.02 34.97 41.18
CA LYS A 506 -2.65 35.30 40.71
C LYS A 506 -1.95 34.13 40.03
N TRP A 507 -1.84 32.98 40.69
CA TRP A 507 -0.86 31.95 40.31
C TRP A 507 -1.35 30.90 39.30
N ASP A 508 -2.66 30.81 39.10
CA ASP A 508 -3.30 29.84 38.19
C ASP A 508 -4.70 30.29 37.76
N ARG A 509 -4.76 31.52 37.22
CA ARG A 509 -6.00 32.22 36.84
C ARG A 509 -6.86 31.45 35.85
N ILE A 510 -6.25 30.63 34.99
CA ILE A 510 -6.97 29.83 33.99
C ILE A 510 -7.95 28.84 34.62
N ARG A 511 -7.64 28.34 35.83
CA ARG A 511 -8.50 27.44 36.62
C ARG A 511 -9.26 28.17 37.74
N ARG A 512 -9.42 29.50 37.67
CA ARG A 512 -10.11 30.29 38.70
C ARG A 512 -11.47 29.70 39.11
N GLY A 513 -12.31 29.29 38.15
CA GLY A 513 -13.60 28.69 38.46
C GLY A 513 -13.49 27.37 39.25
N TYR A 514 -12.46 26.57 38.97
CA TYR A 514 -12.17 25.35 39.73
C TYR A 514 -11.71 25.66 41.16
N TRP A 515 -10.87 26.69 41.35
CA TRP A 515 -10.44 27.12 42.68
C TRP A 515 -11.59 27.69 43.51
N GLU A 516 -12.46 28.51 42.91
CA GLU A 516 -13.67 29.00 43.56
C GLU A 516 -14.62 27.85 43.96
N TYR A 517 -14.75 26.83 43.12
CA TYR A 517 -15.47 25.61 43.48
C TYR A 517 -14.83 24.89 44.69
N ARG A 518 -13.52 24.67 44.70
CA ARG A 518 -12.84 24.04 45.85
C ARG A 518 -12.95 24.86 47.14
N ARG A 519 -12.93 26.18 47.05
CA ARG A 519 -13.18 27.06 48.22
C ARG A 519 -14.56 26.85 48.80
N LYS A 520 -15.60 26.72 47.96
CA LYS A 520 -16.96 26.38 48.44
C LYS A 520 -17.00 25.05 49.19
N LEU A 521 -16.22 24.06 48.74
CA LEU A 521 -16.13 22.75 49.39
C LEU A 521 -15.47 22.79 50.78
N LEU A 522 -14.65 23.80 51.09
CA LEU A 522 -14.09 23.98 52.43
C LEU A 522 -15.18 24.30 53.46
N ASN A 523 -16.18 25.08 53.05
CA ASN A 523 -17.25 25.58 53.93
C ASN A 523 -18.42 24.59 54.07
N SER A 524 -18.61 23.68 53.10
CA SER A 524 -19.70 22.71 53.09
C SER A 524 -19.46 21.45 53.94
N ALA A 525 -18.28 21.28 54.53
CA ALA A 525 -17.96 20.16 55.41
C ALA A 525 -18.38 20.38 56.89
N THR A 526 -19.18 21.42 57.15
CA THR A 526 -19.58 21.88 58.50
C THR A 526 -21.05 21.61 58.84
N HIS A 527 -21.60 20.47 58.40
CA HIS A 527 -22.93 19.99 58.83
C HIS A 527 -22.91 18.52 59.22
#